data_AF-A0AAE2JUK1-F1
#
_entry.id   AF-A0AAE2JUK1-F1
#
_cell.length_a   1.000
_cell.length_b   1.000
_cell.length_c   1.000
_cell.angle_alpha   90.00
_cell.angle_beta   90.00
_cell.angle_gamma   90.00
#
_symmetry.space_group_name_H-M   'P 1'
#
loop_
_entity.id
_entity.type
_entity.pdbx_description
1 polymer ?
#
loop_
_entity_poly.entity_id
_entity_poly.type
_entity_poly.pdbx_seq_one_letter_code
_entity_poly.pdbx_strand_id
1 'polypeptide(L)'
;MSKREALKNRLLLLGELEQKIWKDFRKEREGIYARLGELDREIHRHRRSNKEYYAAHCVEIIKQQKGKIVTTKELKMKLKERTNFNVHRISELYELIQKLEPNISKERRGCFLYLGNSSDKNGNRL
;
A
#
# COMPACT_ATOMS: atom_id res chain seq x y z
N MET A 1 -22.37 -35.09 51.70
CA MET A 1 -22.16 -34.82 50.27
C MET A 1 -22.01 -36.14 49.55
N SER A 2 -22.96 -36.49 48.68
CA SER A 2 -22.88 -37.70 47.86
C SER A 2 -21.85 -37.53 46.73
N LYS A 3 -21.14 -38.59 46.33
CA LYS A 3 -20.20 -38.55 45.19
C LYS A 3 -20.85 -37.97 43.92
N ARG A 4 -22.16 -38.18 43.74
CA ARG A 4 -22.96 -37.63 42.64
C ARG A 4 -23.07 -36.11 42.68
N GLU A 5 -23.27 -35.52 43.87
CA GLU A 5 -23.36 -34.06 44.04
C GLU A 5 -22.02 -33.39 43.79
N ALA A 6 -20.92 -34.01 44.23
CA ALA A 6 -19.58 -33.52 43.97
C ALA A 6 -19.26 -33.47 42.46
N LEU A 7 -19.65 -34.51 41.71
CA LEU A 7 -19.52 -34.54 40.25
C LEU A 7 -20.39 -33.50 39.56
N LYS A 8 -21.63 -33.30 40.02
CA LYS A 8 -22.55 -32.28 39.49
C LYS A 8 -21.98 -30.86 39.66
N ASN A 9 -21.46 -30.55 40.84
CA ASN A 9 -20.84 -29.25 41.12
C ASN A 9 -19.59 -29.02 40.25
N ARG A 10 -18.78 -30.07 40.05
CA ARG A 10 -17.59 -29.99 39.19
C ARG A 10 -17.95 -29.74 37.73
N LEU A 11 -19.02 -30.35 37.23
CA LEU A 11 -19.51 -30.14 35.87
C LEU A 11 -20.02 -28.70 35.67
N LEU A 12 -20.72 -28.15 36.66
CA LEU A 12 -21.18 -26.76 36.68
C LEU A 12 -20.01 -25.76 36.62
N LEU A 13 -19.00 -25.96 37.46
CA LEU A 13 -17.79 -25.13 37.48
C LEU A 13 -17.06 -25.17 36.13
N LEU A 14 -16.96 -26.35 35.50
CA LEU A 14 -16.35 -26.49 34.18
C LEU A 14 -17.13 -25.68 33.13
N GLY A 15 -18.46 -25.75 33.13
CA GLY A 15 -19.28 -24.96 32.21
C GLY A 15 -19.13 -23.44 32.40
N GLU A 16 -19.00 -22.98 33.65
CA GLU A 16 -18.73 -21.56 33.94
C GLU A 16 -17.35 -21.11 33.45
N LEU A 17 -16.33 -21.94 33.66
CA LEU A 17 -14.97 -21.68 33.18
C LEU A 17 -14.91 -21.66 31.65
N GLU A 18 -15.56 -22.61 30.98
CA GLU A 18 -15.69 -22.61 29.53
C GLU A 18 -16.33 -21.30 29.05
N GLN A 19 -17.49 -20.91 29.60
CA GLN A 19 -18.16 -19.67 29.22
C GLN A 19 -17.28 -18.43 29.43
N LYS A 20 -16.51 -18.39 30.50
CA LYS A 20 -15.57 -17.30 30.77
C LYS A 20 -14.49 -17.23 29.69
N ILE A 21 -13.85 -18.36 29.39
CA ILE A 21 -12.82 -18.47 28.35
C ILE A 21 -13.39 -18.04 26.98
N TRP A 22 -14.60 -18.47 26.64
CA TRP A 22 -15.28 -18.07 25.40
C TRP A 22 -15.52 -16.55 25.32
N LYS A 23 -15.86 -15.90 26.43
CA LYS A 23 -16.02 -14.44 26.49
C LYS A 23 -14.68 -13.73 26.31
N ASP A 24 -13.63 -14.23 26.93
CA ASP A 24 -12.29 -13.63 26.83
C ASP A 24 -11.74 -13.74 25.41
N PHE A 25 -11.85 -14.89 24.76
CA PHE A 25 -11.49 -15.05 23.34
C PHE A 25 -12.31 -14.14 22.42
N ARG A 26 -13.60 -13.95 22.71
CA ARG A 26 -14.44 -13.04 21.92
C ARG A 26 -13.94 -11.61 22.01
N LYS A 27 -13.62 -11.14 23.22
CA LYS A 27 -13.06 -9.79 23.43
C LYS A 27 -11.72 -9.61 22.73
N GLU A 28 -10.82 -10.59 22.84
CA GLU A 28 -9.52 -10.54 22.17
C GLU A 28 -9.70 -10.46 20.64
N ARG A 29 -10.60 -11.30 20.09
CA ARG A 29 -10.92 -11.27 18.66
C ARG A 29 -11.51 -9.93 18.21
N GLU A 30 -12.42 -9.35 19.00
CA GLU A 30 -12.97 -8.01 18.74
C GLU A 30 -11.87 -6.94 18.76
N GLY A 31 -10.95 -7.00 19.72
CA GLY A 31 -9.78 -6.11 19.77
C GLY A 31 -8.88 -6.23 18.55
N ILE A 32 -8.61 -7.46 18.09
CA ILE A 32 -7.85 -7.71 16.86
C ILE A 32 -8.57 -7.11 15.64
N TYR A 33 -9.89 -7.34 15.50
CA TYR A 33 -10.66 -6.77 14.39
C TYR A 33 -10.65 -5.25 14.40
N ALA A 34 -10.80 -4.62 15.57
CA ALA A 34 -10.72 -3.18 15.71
C ALA A 34 -9.36 -2.65 15.26
N ARG A 35 -8.28 -3.30 15.71
CA ARG A 35 -6.91 -2.92 15.34
C ARG A 35 -6.62 -3.09 13.86
N LEU A 36 -7.10 -4.17 13.24
CA LEU A 36 -7.02 -4.37 11.80
C LEU A 36 -7.77 -3.26 11.05
N GLY A 37 -8.98 -2.91 11.49
CA GLY A 37 -9.75 -1.81 10.88
C GLY A 37 -9.09 -0.43 11.05
N GLU A 38 -8.36 -0.19 12.14
CA GLU A 38 -7.52 1.01 12.29
C GLU A 38 -6.37 1.04 11.30
N LEU A 39 -5.60 -0.05 11.23
CA LEU A 39 -4.46 -0.20 10.33
C LEU A 39 -4.89 -0.08 8.87
N ASP A 40 -6.01 -0.69 8.50
CA ASP A 40 -6.59 -0.52 7.16
C ASP A 40 -6.94 0.93 6.89
N ARG A 41 -7.57 1.64 7.84
CA ARG A 41 -7.87 3.07 7.69
C ARG A 41 -6.62 3.93 7.63
N GLU A 42 -5.56 3.58 8.35
CA GLU A 42 -4.26 4.25 8.29
C GLU A 42 -3.60 4.04 6.94
N ILE A 43 -3.57 2.81 6.43
CA ILE A 43 -3.12 2.48 5.06
C ILE A 43 -3.93 3.28 4.04
N HIS A 44 -5.26 3.35 4.16
CA HIS A 44 -6.11 4.10 3.23
C HIS A 44 -5.91 5.62 3.36
N ARG A 45 -5.67 6.14 4.56
CA ARG A 45 -5.32 7.56 4.79
C ARG A 45 -3.97 7.89 4.17
N HIS A 46 -2.94 7.07 4.39
CA HIS A 46 -1.67 7.18 3.70
C HIS A 46 -1.83 7.09 2.19
N ARG A 47 -2.66 6.18 1.66
CA ARG A 47 -2.97 6.11 0.22
C ARG A 47 -3.56 7.42 -0.32
N ARG A 48 -4.41 8.10 0.46
CA ARG A 48 -5.02 9.39 0.07
C ARG A 48 -4.08 10.58 0.25
N SER A 49 -3.29 10.64 1.34
CA SER A 49 -2.38 11.78 1.60
C SER A 49 -1.04 11.65 0.88
N ASN A 50 -0.58 10.45 0.54
CA ASN A 50 0.74 10.22 -0.06
C ASN A 50 0.71 10.04 -1.57
N LYS A 51 -0.39 10.42 -2.27
CA LYS A 51 -0.39 10.44 -3.74
C LYS A 51 0.75 11.31 -4.29
N GLU A 52 1.02 12.44 -3.64
CA GLU A 52 2.15 13.32 -3.97
C GLU A 52 3.50 12.66 -3.69
N TYR A 53 3.63 11.96 -2.56
CA TYR A 53 4.84 11.18 -2.24
C TYR A 53 5.11 10.10 -3.29
N TYR A 54 4.11 9.32 -3.68
CA TYR A 54 4.27 8.29 -4.72
C TYR A 54 4.50 8.91 -6.10
N ALA A 55 3.86 10.03 -6.40
CA ALA A 55 4.10 10.78 -7.63
C ALA A 55 5.55 11.29 -7.69
N ALA A 56 6.09 11.81 -6.58
CA ALA A 56 7.49 12.25 -6.49
C ALA A 56 8.47 11.09 -6.73
N HIS A 57 8.24 9.92 -6.12
CA HIS A 57 9.04 8.72 -6.39
C HIS A 57 8.90 8.25 -7.85
N CYS A 58 7.72 8.34 -8.45
CA CYS A 58 7.54 8.08 -9.88
C CYS A 58 8.36 9.05 -10.74
N VAL A 59 8.35 10.35 -10.41
CA VAL A 59 9.17 11.37 -11.09
C VAL A 59 10.65 11.01 -11.00
N GLU A 60 11.15 10.63 -9.83
CA GLU A 60 12.55 10.21 -9.66
C GLU A 60 12.92 8.99 -10.52
N ILE A 61 12.07 7.96 -10.53
CA ILE A 61 12.31 6.74 -11.34
C ILE A 61 12.36 7.06 -12.84
N ILE A 62 11.49 7.98 -13.29
CA ILE A 62 11.44 8.42 -14.69
C ILE A 62 12.64 9.31 -15.01
N LYS A 63 13.01 10.24 -14.13
CA LYS A 63 14.21 11.10 -14.25
C LYS A 63 15.52 10.31 -14.27
N GLN A 64 15.62 9.21 -13.53
CA GLN A 64 16.81 8.35 -13.55
C GLN A 64 16.97 7.61 -14.88
N GLN A 65 15.89 7.44 -15.64
CA GLN A 65 15.88 6.75 -16.93
C GLN A 65 15.78 7.75 -18.09
N LYS A 66 16.54 8.86 -18.01
CA LYS A 66 16.53 9.92 -19.03
C LYS A 66 16.64 9.33 -20.44
N GLY A 67 15.72 9.74 -21.32
CA GLY A 67 15.70 9.31 -22.73
C GLY A 67 15.18 7.89 -22.98
N LYS A 68 14.77 7.13 -21.95
CA LYS A 68 14.11 5.83 -22.10
C LYS A 68 12.63 5.94 -21.77
N ILE A 69 11.82 5.23 -22.56
CA ILE A 69 10.39 5.08 -22.28
C ILE A 69 10.25 4.13 -21.09
N VAL A 70 9.63 4.63 -20.01
CA VAL A 70 9.33 3.85 -18.81
C VAL A 70 7.87 3.42 -18.86
N THR A 71 7.63 2.11 -18.88
CA THR A 71 6.27 1.57 -18.90
C THR A 71 5.63 1.58 -17.50
N THR A 72 4.30 1.57 -17.41
CA THR A 72 3.59 1.45 -16.13
C THR A 72 3.95 0.17 -15.37
N LYS A 73 4.32 -0.91 -16.08
CA LYS A 73 4.70 -2.17 -15.46
C LYS A 73 6.05 -2.02 -14.74
N GLU A 74 7.04 -1.45 -15.41
CA GLU A 74 8.36 -1.18 -14.83
C GLU A 74 8.27 -0.15 -13.71
N LEU A 75 7.48 0.91 -13.90
CA LEU A 75 7.29 1.93 -12.88
C LEU A 75 6.66 1.34 -11.61
N LYS A 76 5.66 0.46 -11.75
CA LYS A 76 5.07 -0.28 -10.62
C LYS A 76 6.07 -1.19 -9.92
N MET A 77 6.88 -1.95 -10.67
CA MET A 77 7.90 -2.83 -10.06
C MET A 77 8.91 -2.02 -9.25
N LYS A 78 9.52 -1.00 -9.86
CA LYS A 78 10.54 -0.17 -9.20
C LYS A 78 9.99 0.62 -8.01
N LEU A 79 8.74 1.09 -8.11
CA LEU A 79 8.08 1.79 -7.00
C LEU A 79 7.79 0.84 -5.84
N LYS A 80 7.35 -0.40 -6.12
CA LYS A 80 7.16 -1.43 -5.10
C LYS A 80 8.47 -1.82 -4.43
N GLU A 81 9.56 -1.95 -5.18
CA GLU A 81 10.90 -2.21 -4.65
C GLU A 81 11.37 -1.10 -3.69
N ARG A 82 11.09 0.17 -4.01
CA ARG A 82 11.55 1.31 -3.19
C ARG A 82 10.67 1.64 -1.99
N THR A 83 9.37 1.48 -2.12
CA THR A 83 8.41 2.05 -1.15
C THR A 83 7.49 1.00 -0.51
N ASN A 84 7.68 -0.28 -0.86
CA ASN A 84 6.79 -1.40 -0.51
C ASN A 84 5.31 -1.15 -0.82
N PHE A 85 5.02 -0.17 -1.68
CA PHE A 85 3.67 0.26 -2.01
C PHE A 85 3.23 -0.30 -3.36
N ASN A 86 2.04 -0.90 -3.39
CA ASN A 86 1.45 -1.44 -4.61
C ASN A 86 0.42 -0.46 -5.18
N VAL A 87 0.83 0.37 -6.16
CA VAL A 87 -0.09 1.27 -6.85
C VAL A 87 -1.02 0.47 -7.77
N HIS A 88 -2.32 0.50 -7.48
CA HIS A 88 -3.31 -0.18 -8.32
C HIS A 88 -3.42 0.46 -9.72
N ARG A 89 -3.43 1.79 -9.83
CA ARG A 89 -3.50 2.54 -11.09
C ARG A 89 -2.54 3.74 -11.11
N ILE A 90 -1.38 3.58 -11.74
CA ILE A 90 -0.40 4.66 -11.96
C ILE A 90 -1.02 5.84 -12.73
N SER A 91 -2.02 5.58 -13.56
CA SER A 91 -2.75 6.62 -14.29
C SER A 91 -3.39 7.67 -13.39
N GLU A 92 -3.79 7.32 -12.16
CA GLU A 92 -4.36 8.24 -11.17
C GLU A 92 -3.32 9.20 -10.58
N LEU A 93 -2.03 8.87 -10.72
CA LEU A 93 -0.92 9.71 -10.26
C LEU A 93 -0.41 10.63 -11.37
N TYR A 94 -0.87 10.46 -12.62
CA TYR A 94 -0.29 11.18 -13.75
C TYR A 94 -0.40 12.69 -13.64
N GLU A 95 -1.57 13.21 -13.28
CA GLU A 95 -1.77 14.67 -13.12
C GLU A 95 -0.80 15.24 -12.08
N LEU A 96 -0.53 14.50 -11.01
CA LEU A 96 0.44 14.89 -9.99
C LEU A 96 1.88 14.76 -10.47
N ILE A 97 2.23 13.70 -11.21
CA ILE A 97 3.55 13.51 -11.81
C ILE A 97 3.85 14.68 -12.76
N GLN A 98 2.88 15.06 -13.61
CA GLN A 98 3.02 16.16 -14.55
C GLN A 98 3.09 17.53 -13.85
N LYS A 99 2.35 17.71 -12.75
CA LYS A 99 2.44 18.90 -11.90
C LYS A 99 3.81 19.02 -11.23
N LEU A 100 4.38 17.91 -10.76
CA LEU A 100 5.68 17.86 -10.09
C LEU A 100 6.86 18.00 -11.06
N GLU A 101 6.73 17.47 -12.28
CA GLU A 101 7.76 17.60 -13.32
C GLU A 101 7.09 17.75 -14.71
N PRO A 102 6.94 18.98 -15.21
CA PRO A 102 6.31 19.25 -16.51
C PRO A 102 7.02 18.61 -17.70
N ASN A 103 8.32 18.31 -17.56
CA ASN A 103 9.12 17.64 -18.59
C ASN A 103 8.81 16.14 -18.74
N ILE A 104 7.98 15.56 -17.88
CA ILE A 104 7.52 14.18 -18.02
C ILE A 104 6.25 14.16 -18.87
N SER A 105 6.36 13.55 -20.06
CA SER A 105 5.23 13.38 -20.97
C SER A 105 4.77 11.93 -21.06
N LYS A 106 3.49 11.75 -21.44
CA LYS A 106 2.95 10.47 -21.87
C LYS A 106 3.14 10.34 -23.39
N GLU A 107 4.15 9.57 -23.78
CA GLU A 107 4.35 9.22 -25.19
C GLU A 107 3.20 8.36 -25.72
N ARG A 108 2.74 7.38 -24.92
CA ARG A 108 1.65 6.45 -25.24
C ARG A 108 0.89 6.04 -23.98
N ARG A 109 -0.27 5.37 -24.14
CA ARG A 109 -1.06 4.85 -23.01
C ARG A 109 -0.18 3.93 -22.15
N GLY A 110 0.08 4.36 -20.91
CA GLY A 110 0.88 3.60 -19.96
C GLY A 110 2.39 3.70 -20.15
N CYS A 111 2.88 4.66 -20.94
CA CYS A 111 4.30 4.89 -21.19
C CYS A 111 4.67 6.34 -20.83
N PHE A 112 5.71 6.52 -20.04
CA PHE A 112 6.21 7.81 -19.58
C PHE A 112 7.61 8.07 -20.14
N LEU A 113 7.89 9.30 -20.52
CA LEU A 113 9.19 9.73 -21.03
C LEU A 113 9.60 11.03 -20.36
N TYR A 114 10.84 11.09 -19.88
CA TYR A 114 11.46 12.34 -19.47
C TYR A 114 12.04 13.06 -20.68
N LEU A 115 11.39 14.15 -21.09
CA LEU A 115 11.89 15.07 -22.10
C LEU A 115 12.94 15.95 -21.43
N GLY A 116 14.19 15.50 -21.38
CA GLY A 116 15.27 16.32 -20.86
C GLY A 116 15.30 17.67 -21.59
N ASN A 117 15.66 18.75 -20.87
CA ASN A 117 15.90 20.06 -21.49
C ASN A 117 16.69 19.84 -22.78
N SER A 118 16.11 20.29 -23.89
CA SER A 118 16.66 20.14 -25.24
C SER A 118 17.87 21.05 -25.42
N SER A 119 18.92 20.82 -24.64
CA SER A 119 20.22 21.49 -24.74
C SER A 119 21.36 20.50 -24.99
N ASP A 120 21.06 19.29 -25.47
CA ASP A 120 22.02 18.41 -26.15
C ASP A 120 21.48 18.01 -27.52
N LYS A 121 21.04 19.00 -28.30
CA LYS A 121 21.13 18.92 -29.76
C LYS A 121 22.52 19.40 -30.15
N ASN A 122 23.49 18.50 -30.22
CA ASN A 122 24.64 18.61 -31.11
C ASN A 122 25.46 17.31 -31.08
N GLY A 123 25.61 16.68 -32.24
CA GLY A 123 26.55 15.57 -32.41
C GLY A 123 26.12 14.44 -33.35
N ASN A 124 25.63 14.77 -34.56
CA ASN A 124 26.34 14.39 -35.79
C ASN A 124 25.48 14.69 -37.02
N ARG A 125 25.87 15.77 -37.71
CA ARG A 125 25.85 15.83 -39.16
C ARG A 125 27.12 15.15 -39.65
N LEU A 126 26.96 14.14 -40.49
CA LEU A 126 27.64 13.93 -41.78
C LEU A 126 27.08 12.67 -42.42
#